data_AF-A0A9W6T6W4-F1
#
_entry.id   AF-A0A9W6T6W4-F1
#
_cell.length_a   1.000
_cell.length_b   1.000
_cell.length_c   1.000
_cell.angle_alpha   90.00
_cell.angle_beta   90.00
_cell.angle_gamma   90.00
#
_symmetry.space_group_name_H-M   'P 1'
#
loop_
_entity.id
_entity.type
_entity.pdbx_description
1 polymer ?
#
loop_
_entity_poly.entity_id
_entity_poly.type
_entity_poly.pdbx_seq_one_letter_code
_entity_poly.pdbx_strand_id
1 'polypeptide(L)'
;MVKKKLSTSDYQNLNLTTAPKVTISQVSKICNNAFGINFFTKLENLNLQHKSVLCSLIKFEESNQKLVQPQTKSLGRPRLNFNSKSISNYSIHSFFEFYSTKLNFEKKIGTLKRNDFLEVLSTLESNGLINLSKGSLQFSTSKISTNVPKIEVLKVIQDIGILKKILTTE
;
A
#
# COMPACT_ATOMS: atom_id res chain seq x y z
N MET A 1 8.02 26.17 32.62
CA MET A 1 8.21 25.12 33.65
C MET A 1 8.29 23.76 32.93
N VAL A 2 9.49 23.21 32.77
CA VAL A 2 9.69 21.93 32.07
C VAL A 2 9.31 20.81 33.02
N LYS A 3 8.33 19.97 32.65
CA LYS A 3 7.94 18.81 33.47
C LYS A 3 9.11 17.82 33.48
N LYS A 4 9.65 17.51 34.67
CA LYS A 4 10.71 16.51 34.87
C LYS A 4 10.22 15.16 34.34
N LYS A 5 11.01 14.50 33.50
CA LYS A 5 10.72 13.14 33.01
C LYS A 5 10.79 12.18 34.19
N LEU A 6 9.69 11.47 34.50
CA LEU A 6 9.64 10.47 35.55
C LEU A 6 10.47 9.24 35.15
N SER A 7 11.14 8.62 36.13
CA SER A 7 11.86 7.35 35.97
C SER A 7 10.90 6.16 36.03
N THR A 8 11.33 4.99 35.55
CA THR A 8 10.56 3.74 35.58
C THR A 8 10.06 3.36 36.98
N SER A 9 10.88 3.60 38.00
CA SER A 9 10.53 3.36 39.40
C SER A 9 9.45 4.32 39.91
N ASP A 10 9.46 5.57 39.43
CA ASP A 10 8.46 6.57 39.81
C ASP A 10 7.07 6.22 39.26
N TYR A 11 6.99 5.60 38.07
CA TYR A 11 5.72 5.17 37.47
C TYR A 11 5.04 4.05 38.28
N GLN A 12 5.81 3.18 38.94
CA GLN A 12 5.27 2.08 39.74
C GLN A 12 4.60 2.56 41.03
N ASN A 13 4.96 3.76 41.50
CA ASN A 13 4.42 4.37 42.72
C ASN A 13 3.24 5.33 42.44
N LEU A 14 2.75 5.41 41.20
CA LEU A 14 1.62 6.27 40.84
C LEU A 14 0.28 5.58 41.13
N ASN A 15 -0.58 6.27 41.88
CA ASN A 15 -1.96 5.90 42.13
C ASN A 15 -2.93 6.85 41.40
N LEU A 16 -4.22 6.49 41.31
CA LEU A 16 -5.26 7.29 40.63
C LEU A 16 -5.31 8.76 41.07
N THR A 17 -4.92 9.06 42.30
CA THR A 17 -4.93 10.42 42.89
C THR A 17 -3.62 11.19 42.67
N THR A 18 -2.48 10.49 42.58
CA THR A 18 -1.14 11.09 42.44
C THR A 18 -0.63 11.11 40.99
N ALA A 19 -1.30 10.38 40.09
CA ALA A 19 -0.96 10.35 38.67
C ALA A 19 -1.15 11.72 38.01
N PRO A 20 -0.21 12.16 37.16
CA PRO A 20 -0.33 13.40 36.43
C PRO A 20 -1.52 13.34 35.47
N LYS A 21 -2.46 14.27 35.63
CA LYS A 21 -3.64 14.36 34.76
C LYS A 21 -3.22 14.73 33.34
N VAL A 22 -3.74 13.98 32.37
CA VAL A 22 -3.53 14.19 30.94
C VAL A 22 -4.79 14.82 30.36
N THR A 23 -4.61 15.83 29.51
CA THR A 23 -5.72 16.48 28.81
C THR A 23 -6.19 15.63 27.63
N ILE A 24 -7.47 15.74 27.25
CA ILE A 24 -8.03 15.05 26.08
C ILE A 24 -7.25 15.41 24.80
N SER A 25 -6.72 16.63 24.70
CA SER A 25 -5.86 17.06 23.59
C SER A 25 -4.58 16.22 23.47
N GLN A 26 -3.96 15.85 24.59
CA GLN A 26 -2.75 15.01 24.58
C GLN A 26 -3.09 13.56 24.21
N VAL A 27 -4.20 13.03 24.70
CA VAL A 27 -4.70 11.70 24.29
C VAL A 27 -4.97 11.68 22.79
N SER A 28 -5.67 12.69 22.27
CA SER A 28 -5.95 12.84 20.84
C SER A 28 -4.65 12.91 20.02
N LYS A 29 -3.62 13.65 20.46
CA LYS A 29 -2.31 13.69 19.77
C LYS A 29 -1.65 12.31 19.72
N ILE A 30 -1.69 11.55 20.81
CA ILE A 30 -1.13 10.20 20.86
C ILE A 30 -1.93 9.26 19.96
N CYS A 31 -3.25 9.32 20.00
CA CYS A 31 -4.12 8.54 19.12
C CYS A 31 -3.88 8.87 17.65
N ASN A 32 -3.74 10.15 17.29
CA ASN A 32 -3.43 10.57 15.93
C ASN A 32 -2.01 10.14 15.51
N ASN A 33 -1.06 10.01 16.43
CA ASN A 33 0.27 9.49 16.10
C ASN A 33 0.27 7.96 15.97
N ALA A 34 -0.46 7.26 16.84
CA ALA A 34 -0.52 5.80 16.86
C ALA A 34 -1.41 5.22 15.76
N PHE A 35 -2.53 5.88 15.47
CA PHE A 35 -3.59 5.40 14.56
C PHE A 35 -3.87 6.36 13.40
N GLY A 36 -3.42 7.61 13.46
CA GLY A 36 -3.65 8.57 12.39
C GLY A 36 -2.82 8.19 11.18
N ILE A 37 -3.50 7.68 10.16
CA ILE A 37 -2.85 7.28 8.93
C ILE A 37 -2.60 8.52 8.07
N ASN A 38 -1.41 9.11 8.19
CA ASN A 38 -1.00 10.26 7.39
C ASN A 38 -0.56 9.83 5.98
N PHE A 39 -1.47 9.23 5.21
CA PHE A 39 -1.19 8.77 3.86
C PHE A 39 -0.67 9.91 2.99
N PHE A 40 -1.27 11.10 3.07
CA PHE A 40 -0.86 12.26 2.29
C PHE A 40 0.62 12.61 2.48
N THR A 41 1.07 12.82 3.73
CA THR A 41 2.46 13.17 4.03
C THR A 41 3.44 12.07 3.64
N LYS A 42 3.05 10.80 3.84
CA LYS A 42 3.87 9.64 3.47
C LYS A 42 4.01 9.52 1.95
N LEU A 43 2.91 9.69 1.22
CA LEU A 43 2.86 9.61 -0.24
C LEU A 43 3.56 10.80 -0.89
N GLU A 44 3.42 12.01 -0.34
CA GLU A 44 4.03 13.24 -0.86
C GLU A 44 5.56 13.11 -0.92
N ASN A 45 6.16 12.61 0.17
CA ASN A 45 7.60 12.41 0.32
C ASN A 45 8.19 11.26 -0.52
N LEU A 46 7.36 10.47 -1.22
CA LEU A 46 7.87 9.39 -2.05
C LEU A 46 8.52 9.89 -3.35
N ASN A 47 9.58 9.20 -3.76
CA ASN A 47 10.17 9.34 -5.08
C ASN A 47 9.13 8.99 -6.17
N LEU A 48 9.21 9.66 -7.33
CA LEU A 48 8.41 9.39 -8.52
C LEU A 48 8.38 7.91 -8.89
N GLN A 49 9.52 7.21 -8.77
CA GLN A 49 9.60 5.76 -9.03
C GLN A 49 8.75 4.95 -8.05
N HIS A 50 8.78 5.27 -6.75
CA HIS A 50 7.95 4.61 -5.73
C HIS A 50 6.47 4.89 -5.97
N LYS A 51 6.12 6.14 -6.32
CA LYS A 51 4.75 6.51 -6.70
C LYS A 51 4.28 5.74 -7.93
N SER A 52 5.14 5.53 -8.92
CA SER A 52 4.85 4.73 -10.12
C SER A 52 4.59 3.26 -9.78
N VAL A 53 5.43 2.64 -8.95
CA VAL A 53 5.23 1.25 -8.51
C VAL A 53 3.91 1.12 -7.75
N LEU A 54 3.59 2.05 -6.85
CA LEU A 54 2.33 2.06 -6.11
C LEU A 54 1.11 2.22 -7.03
N CYS A 55 1.19 3.10 -8.04
CA CYS A 55 0.12 3.25 -9.04
C CYS A 55 -0.12 1.96 -9.82
N SER A 56 0.97 1.33 -10.27
CA SER A 56 0.90 0.06 -10.98
C SER A 56 0.32 -1.05 -10.10
N LEU A 57 0.58 -1.03 -8.78
CA LEU A 57 0.00 -1.99 -7.84
C LEU A 57 -1.52 -1.83 -7.73
N ILE A 58 -2.01 -0.61 -7.55
CA ILE A 58 -3.46 -0.34 -7.50
C ILE A 58 -4.13 -0.80 -8.79
N LYS A 59 -3.51 -0.54 -9.96
CA LYS A 59 -4.01 -1.02 -11.25
C LYS A 59 -3.97 -2.54 -11.39
N PHE A 60 -2.93 -3.18 -10.86
CA PHE A 60 -2.84 -4.62 -10.80
C PHE A 60 -3.97 -5.20 -9.95
N GLU A 61 -4.27 -4.61 -8.79
CA GLU A 61 -5.41 -5.02 -7.95
C GLU A 61 -6.75 -4.82 -8.65
N GLU A 62 -6.99 -3.67 -9.29
CA GLU A 62 -8.22 -3.41 -10.06
C GLU A 62 -8.40 -4.41 -11.20
N SER A 63 -7.32 -4.76 -11.92
CA SER A 63 -7.38 -5.70 -13.03
C SER A 63 -7.71 -7.12 -12.56
N ASN A 64 -7.18 -7.52 -11.40
CA ASN A 64 -7.50 -8.80 -10.78
C ASN A 64 -8.91 -8.83 -10.16
N GLN A 65 -9.40 -7.71 -9.61
CA GLN A 65 -10.77 -7.62 -9.08
C GLN A 65 -11.83 -7.73 -10.18
N LYS A 66 -11.59 -7.18 -11.38
CA LYS A 66 -12.50 -7.33 -12.54
C LYS A 66 -12.70 -8.81 -12.93
N LEU A 67 -11.73 -9.69 -12.66
CA LEU A 67 -11.81 -11.13 -12.90
C LEU A 67 -12.56 -11.90 -11.80
N VAL A 68 -12.72 -11.31 -10.61
CA VAL A 68 -13.42 -11.88 -9.44
C VAL A 68 -14.78 -11.21 -9.24
N GLN A 69 -15.47 -10.88 -10.34
CA GLN A 69 -16.89 -10.55 -10.22
C GLN A 69 -17.67 -11.81 -9.84
N PRO A 70 -18.51 -11.78 -8.79
CA PRO A 70 -19.46 -12.86 -8.55
C PRO A 70 -20.38 -12.93 -9.78
N GLN A 71 -20.39 -14.08 -10.44
CA GLN A 71 -21.38 -14.43 -11.45
C GLN A 71 -22.79 -14.32 -10.83
N THR A 72 -23.40 -13.15 -10.90
CA THR A 72 -24.83 -12.99 -10.65
C THR A 72 -25.54 -13.07 -12.00
N LYS A 73 -25.95 -14.30 -12.31
CA LYS A 73 -27.10 -14.70 -13.14
C LYS A 73 -27.33 -13.92 -14.44
N SER A 74 -26.82 -14.47 -15.53
CA SER A 74 -27.44 -14.32 -16.86
C SER A 74 -27.38 -15.67 -17.57
N LEU A 75 -28.54 -16.25 -17.83
CA LEU A 75 -28.75 -17.50 -18.56
C LEU A 75 -28.35 -17.30 -20.03
N GLY A 76 -27.39 -18.09 -20.52
CA GLY A 76 -27.24 -18.37 -21.95
C GLY A 76 -25.83 -18.23 -22.54
N ARG A 77 -25.44 -19.30 -23.24
CA ARG A 77 -24.32 -19.49 -24.21
C ARG A 77 -22.97 -20.00 -23.72
N PRO A 78 -22.30 -20.81 -24.57
CA PRO A 78 -21.51 -21.95 -24.12
C PRO A 78 -20.08 -21.58 -23.73
N ARG A 79 -19.57 -22.37 -22.78
CA ARG A 79 -18.19 -22.37 -22.29
C ARG A 79 -17.21 -22.58 -23.44
N LEU A 80 -16.46 -21.53 -23.77
CA LEU A 80 -15.13 -21.70 -24.35
C LEU A 80 -14.21 -22.24 -23.25
N ASN A 81 -13.50 -23.32 -23.55
CA ASN A 81 -12.54 -23.99 -22.68
C ASN A 81 -11.46 -23.01 -22.19
N PHE A 82 -11.66 -22.50 -20.99
CA PHE A 82 -10.66 -21.71 -20.28
C PHE A 82 -9.73 -22.69 -19.53
N ASN A 83 -8.77 -23.27 -20.24
CA ASN A 83 -7.55 -23.83 -19.64
C ASN A 83 -6.65 -22.70 -19.11
N SER A 84 -7.20 -21.67 -18.47
CA SER A 84 -6.40 -20.62 -17.85
C SER A 84 -6.37 -20.89 -16.36
N LYS A 85 -5.18 -21.27 -15.92
CA LYS A 85 -4.68 -21.35 -14.56
C LYS A 85 -5.21 -20.16 -13.74
N SER A 86 -6.42 -20.32 -13.18
CA SER A 86 -7.10 -19.41 -12.27
C SER A 86 -6.37 -19.44 -10.93
N ILE A 87 -5.16 -18.91 -10.93
CA ILE A 87 -4.52 -18.51 -9.71
C ILE A 87 -4.47 -17.00 -9.83
N SER A 88 -5.43 -16.35 -9.16
CA SER A 88 -5.32 -14.97 -8.70
C SER A 88 -4.06 -14.87 -7.85
N ASN A 89 -2.91 -14.84 -8.51
CA ASN A 89 -1.61 -14.74 -7.90
C ASN A 89 -1.40 -13.26 -7.62
N TYR A 90 -1.87 -12.82 -6.47
CA TYR A 90 -1.43 -11.56 -5.86
C TYR A 90 0.07 -11.63 -5.49
N SER A 91 0.89 -12.43 -6.17
CA SER A 91 2.28 -12.65 -5.84
C SER A 91 3.14 -11.50 -6.37
N ILE A 92 4.24 -11.24 -5.66
CA ILE A 92 5.24 -10.26 -6.09
C ILE A 92 5.76 -10.56 -7.50
N HIS A 93 5.91 -11.84 -7.86
CA HIS A 93 6.33 -12.24 -9.20
C HIS A 93 5.35 -11.78 -10.29
N SER A 94 4.05 -12.06 -10.11
CA SER A 94 3.02 -11.65 -11.07
C SER A 94 2.89 -10.13 -11.14
N PHE A 95 3.04 -9.45 -10.01
CA PHE A 95 3.04 -7.99 -9.97
C PHE A 95 4.24 -7.41 -10.73
N PHE A 96 5.44 -7.99 -10.60
CA PHE A 96 6.62 -7.54 -11.35
C PHE A 96 6.47 -7.71 -12.87
N GLU A 97 5.87 -8.80 -13.33
CA GLU A 97 5.59 -9.00 -14.76
C GLU A 97 4.57 -7.98 -15.29
N PHE A 98 3.49 -7.73 -14.54
CA PHE A 98 2.52 -6.69 -14.87
C PHE A 98 3.15 -5.30 -14.90
N TYR A 99 3.97 -4.98 -13.90
CA TYR A 99 4.71 -3.73 -13.83
C TYR A 99 5.60 -3.55 -15.05
N SER A 100 6.38 -4.57 -15.41
CA SER A 100 7.34 -4.53 -16.53
C SER A 100 6.63 -4.32 -17.87
N THR A 101 5.49 -4.99 -18.10
CA THR A 101 4.72 -4.86 -19.35
C THR A 101 4.04 -3.50 -19.49
N LYS A 102 3.42 -2.98 -18.41
CA LYS A 102 2.75 -1.67 -18.43
C LYS A 102 3.74 -0.49 -18.46
N LEU A 103 4.89 -0.56 -17.78
CA LEU A 103 5.89 0.51 -17.84
C LEU A 103 6.58 0.61 -19.21
N ASN A 104 6.83 -0.53 -19.87
CA ASN A 104 7.41 -0.56 -21.21
C ASN A 104 6.55 0.19 -22.24
N PHE A 105 5.23 0.24 -22.02
CA PHE A 105 4.31 1.00 -22.85
C PHE A 105 4.44 2.52 -22.64
N GLU A 106 4.76 2.95 -21.41
CA GLU A 106 4.80 4.37 -21.04
C GLU A 106 6.18 5.04 -21.27
N LYS A 107 7.26 4.28 -21.53
CA LYS A 107 8.64 4.70 -21.94
C LYS A 107 9.30 5.90 -21.23
N LYS A 108 8.65 6.52 -20.25
CA LYS A 108 9.05 7.78 -19.59
C LYS A 108 9.55 7.59 -18.16
N ILE A 109 9.17 6.48 -17.50
CA ILE A 109 9.75 6.06 -16.22
C ILE A 109 10.66 4.88 -16.55
N GLY A 110 11.95 4.98 -16.22
CA GLY A 110 12.89 3.89 -16.45
C GLY A 110 12.42 2.59 -15.77
N THR A 111 12.54 1.46 -16.47
CA THR A 111 12.19 0.15 -15.92
C THR A 111 13.17 -0.23 -14.81
N LEU A 112 12.65 -0.51 -13.62
CA LEU A 112 13.44 -0.97 -12.49
C LEU A 112 13.91 -2.42 -12.73
N LYS A 113 15.15 -2.73 -12.31
CA LYS A 113 15.58 -4.12 -12.23
C LYS A 113 14.81 -4.82 -11.10
N ARG A 114 14.80 -6.16 -11.13
CA ARG A 114 14.08 -6.94 -10.12
C ARG A 114 14.52 -6.61 -8.69
N ASN A 115 15.82 -6.43 -8.44
CA ASN A 115 16.33 -6.10 -7.10
C ASN A 115 15.86 -4.70 -6.65
N ASP A 116 16.06 -3.69 -7.50
CA ASP A 116 15.62 -2.31 -7.23
C ASP A 116 14.11 -2.27 -6.94
N PHE A 117 13.32 -3.02 -7.71
CA PHE A 117 11.88 -3.14 -7.48
C PHE A 117 11.52 -3.74 -6.12
N LEU A 118 12.23 -4.78 -5.66
CA LEU A 118 11.99 -5.36 -4.33
C LEU A 118 12.40 -4.39 -3.21
N GLU A 119 13.42 -3.57 -3.42
CA GLU A 119 13.82 -2.51 -2.49
C GLU A 119 12.75 -1.41 -2.40
N VAL A 120 12.17 -1.02 -3.54
CA VAL A 120 11.01 -0.12 -3.57
C VAL A 120 9.85 -0.71 -2.78
N LEU A 121 9.53 -2.00 -2.99
CA LEU A 121 8.47 -2.68 -2.23
C LEU A 121 8.75 -2.69 -0.72
N SER A 122 9.97 -3.04 -0.31
CA SER A 122 10.39 -3.00 1.10
C SER A 122 10.24 -1.60 1.71
N THR A 123 10.58 -0.56 0.94
CA THR A 123 10.41 0.84 1.34
C THR A 123 8.93 1.21 1.48
N LEU A 124 8.07 0.78 0.56
CA LEU A 124 6.63 1.01 0.62
C LEU A 124 5.98 0.26 1.80
N GLU A 125 6.43 -0.95 2.10
CA GLU A 125 5.97 -1.76 3.23
C GLU A 125 6.37 -1.11 4.56
N SER A 126 7.62 -0.66 4.68
CA SER A 126 8.13 0.04 5.86
C SER A 126 7.37 1.34 6.15
N ASN A 127 6.87 2.00 5.10
CA ASN A 127 6.01 3.17 5.22
C ASN A 127 4.54 2.83 5.56
N GLY A 128 4.16 1.55 5.54
CA GLY A 128 2.81 1.06 5.80
C GLY A 128 1.82 1.33 4.65
N LEU A 129 2.33 1.55 3.44
CA LEU A 129 1.51 1.84 2.24
C LEU A 129 1.07 0.56 1.53
N ILE A 130 1.84 -0.52 1.69
CA ILE A 130 1.51 -1.85 1.17
C ILE A 130 1.63 -2.87 2.30
N ASN A 131 0.93 -3.99 2.14
CA ASN A 131 1.04 -5.16 2.99
C ASN A 131 1.62 -6.32 2.18
N LEU A 132 2.66 -6.94 2.72
CA LEU A 132 3.22 -8.18 2.16
C LEU A 132 2.87 -9.34 3.10
N SER A 133 1.93 -10.20 2.68
CA SER A 133 1.64 -11.42 3.44
C SER A 133 2.60 -12.52 3.00
N LYS A 134 3.54 -12.89 3.88
CA LYS A 134 4.52 -13.96 3.63
C LYS A 134 3.80 -15.31 3.64
N GLY A 135 3.52 -15.86 2.46
CA GLY A 135 2.87 -17.16 2.30
C GLY A 135 3.83 -18.36 2.37
N SER A 136 5.14 -18.13 2.35
CA SER A 136 6.21 -19.14 2.42
C SER A 136 7.56 -18.43 2.56
N LEU A 137 8.62 -19.18 2.89
CA LEU A 137 10.01 -18.72 3.11
C LEU A 137 10.59 -17.88 1.94
N GLN A 138 9.97 -17.94 0.75
CA GLN A 138 10.39 -17.19 -0.43
C GLN A 138 9.53 -15.92 -0.65
N PHE A 139 10.20 -14.77 -0.68
CA PHE A 139 9.59 -13.47 -0.96
C PHE A 139 8.79 -13.46 -2.29
N SER A 140 9.17 -14.30 -3.27
CA SER A 140 8.53 -14.41 -4.59
C SER A 140 7.06 -14.86 -4.58
N THR A 141 6.64 -15.65 -3.58
CA THR A 141 5.26 -16.14 -3.43
C THR A 141 4.45 -15.34 -2.41
N SER A 142 5.07 -14.33 -1.80
CA SER A 142 4.38 -13.43 -0.87
C SER A 142 3.27 -12.71 -1.60
N LYS A 143 2.08 -12.65 -0.98
CA LYS A 143 0.97 -11.87 -1.55
C LYS A 143 1.18 -10.41 -1.23
N ILE A 144 0.89 -9.55 -2.20
CA ILE A 144 0.97 -8.10 -2.06
C ILE A 144 -0.44 -7.51 -2.13
N SER A 145 -0.73 -6.58 -1.23
CA SER A 145 -1.92 -5.74 -1.30
C SER A 145 -1.65 -4.30 -0.90
N THR A 146 -2.45 -3.37 -1.42
CA THR A 146 -2.34 -1.95 -1.06
C THR A 146 -3.12 -1.68 0.23
N ASN A 147 -2.51 -0.93 1.16
CA ASN A 147 -3.19 -0.46 2.38
C ASN A 147 -3.82 0.93 2.20
N VAL A 148 -3.43 1.63 1.14
CA VAL A 148 -3.85 2.99 0.80
C VAL A 148 -5.07 2.95 -0.13
N PRO A 149 -6.15 3.69 0.16
CA PRO A 149 -7.26 3.81 -0.76
C PRO A 149 -6.87 4.62 -2.01
N LYS A 150 -7.37 4.21 -3.18
CA LYS A 150 -7.08 4.84 -4.49
C LYS A 150 -7.30 6.36 -4.49
N ILE A 151 -8.30 6.85 -3.76
CA ILE A 151 -8.62 8.28 -3.70
C ILE A 151 -7.50 9.11 -3.06
N GLU A 152 -6.80 8.57 -2.07
CA GLU A 152 -5.67 9.25 -1.41
C GLU A 152 -4.46 9.28 -2.34
N VAL A 153 -4.21 8.19 -3.08
CA VAL A 153 -3.17 8.17 -4.10
C VAL A 153 -3.47 9.15 -5.24
N LEU A 154 -4.73 9.24 -5.68
CA LEU A 154 -5.14 10.21 -6.70
C LEU A 154 -4.91 11.66 -6.25
N LYS A 155 -5.20 12.00 -4.99
CA LYS A 155 -4.98 13.36 -4.47
C LYS A 155 -3.51 13.78 -4.58
N VAL A 156 -2.58 12.90 -4.22
CA VAL A 156 -1.14 13.20 -4.20
C VAL A 156 -0.51 13.18 -5.60
N ILE A 157 -1.17 12.50 -6.54
CA ILE A 157 -0.66 12.30 -7.90
C ILE A 157 -1.29 13.25 -8.92
N GLN A 158 -2.29 14.05 -8.51
CA GLN A 158 -2.93 15.05 -9.36
C GLN A 158 -1.93 16.00 -10.03
N ASP A 159 -0.85 16.35 -9.34
CA ASP A 159 0.18 17.26 -9.84
C ASP A 159 1.15 16.59 -10.84
N ILE A 160 1.12 15.25 -10.96
CA ILE A 160 2.02 14.48 -11.81
C ILE A 160 1.22 13.84 -12.94
N GLY A 161 1.10 14.55 -14.07
CA GLY A 161 0.28 14.15 -15.21
C GLY A 161 0.56 12.76 -15.78
N ILE A 162 1.82 12.29 -15.72
CA ILE A 162 2.23 10.96 -16.22
C ILE A 162 1.66 9.85 -15.34
N LEU A 163 1.74 10.00 -14.02
CA LEU A 163 1.22 9.01 -13.07
C LEU A 163 -0.31 9.01 -13.04
N LYS A 164 -0.95 10.18 -13.21
CA LYS A 164 -2.40 10.26 -13.44
C LYS A 164 -2.78 9.44 -14.66
N LYS A 165 -2.06 9.57 -15.78
CA LYS A 165 -2.31 8.78 -16.98
C LYS A 165 -2.22 7.27 -16.70
N ILE A 166 -1.19 6.80 -16.00
CA ILE A 166 -1.06 5.38 -15.61
C ILE A 166 -2.27 4.90 -14.78
N LEU A 167 -2.77 5.73 -13.86
CA LEU A 167 -3.88 5.37 -12.98
C LEU A 167 -5.28 5.57 -13.60
N THR A 168 -5.40 6.35 -14.69
CA THR A 168 -6.68 6.59 -15.37
C THR A 168 -6.82 5.84 -16.70
N THR A 169 -5.71 5.41 -17.31
CA THR A 169 -5.77 4.62 -18.56
C THR A 169 -6.34 3.23 -18.24
N GLU A 170 -7.40 2.86 -18.95
CA GLU A 170 -8.02 1.53 -18.90
C GLU A 170 -7.21 0.50 -19.70
#